data_AF-A0A1H1LQX4-F1
#
_entry.id   AF-A0A1H1LQX4-F1
#
_cell.length_a   1.000
_cell.length_b   1.000
_cell.length_c   1.000
_cell.angle_alpha   90.00
_cell.angle_beta   90.00
_cell.angle_gamma   90.00
#
_symmetry.space_group_name_H-M   'P 1'
#
loop_
_entity.id
_entity.type
_entity.pdbx_description
1 polymer ?
#
loop_
_entity_poly.entity_id
_entity_poly.type
_entity_poly.pdbx_seq_one_letter_code
_entity_poly.pdbx_strand_id
1 'polypeptide(L)'
;MTTTAQPPFHQTLRWLSTHARFPAQRLPDKAELLVLIATAAATEESNAAGKPANATLIKNKTFAAQMRSYTAQRRRAHITCDNSAKT
;
A
#
# COMPACT_ATOMS: atom_id res chain seq x y z
N MET A 1 -13.90 11.33 -26.89
CA MET A 1 -14.36 12.33 -25.89
C MET A 1 -13.60 12.09 -24.60
N THR A 2 -12.70 12.99 -24.24
CA THR A 2 -11.95 12.91 -22.97
C THR A 2 -12.83 13.47 -21.87
N THR A 3 -13.54 12.60 -21.15
CA THR A 3 -14.26 12.98 -19.94
C THR A 3 -13.22 13.41 -18.91
N THR A 4 -12.99 14.72 -18.79
CA THR A 4 -12.22 15.29 -17.69
C THR A 4 -13.03 15.05 -16.43
N ALA A 5 -12.82 13.88 -15.80
CA ALA A 5 -13.41 13.54 -14.53
C ALA A 5 -13.14 14.70 -13.56
N GLN A 6 -14.20 15.42 -13.22
CA GLN A 6 -14.10 16.60 -12.39
C GLN A 6 -13.50 16.15 -11.05
N PRO A 7 -12.48 16.83 -10.52
CA PRO A 7 -11.81 16.38 -9.31
C PRO A 7 -12.87 16.25 -8.20
N PRO A 8 -12.86 15.15 -7.43
CA PRO A 8 -13.92 14.84 -6.46
C PRO A 8 -14.16 15.99 -5.48
N PHE A 9 -13.10 16.74 -5.18
CA PHE A 9 -13.14 17.96 -4.36
C PHE A 9 -14.05 19.07 -4.91
N HIS A 10 -14.07 19.29 -6.23
CA HIS A 10 -14.95 20.30 -6.84
C HIS A 10 -16.42 19.93 -6.71
N GLN A 11 -16.75 18.64 -6.79
CA GLN A 11 -18.11 18.15 -6.65
C GLN A 11 -18.59 18.28 -5.20
N THR A 12 -17.73 17.94 -4.23
CA THR A 12 -18.05 18.13 -2.81
C THR A 12 -18.20 19.60 -2.43
N LEU A 13 -17.34 20.49 -2.94
CA LEU A 13 -17.48 21.93 -2.70
C LEU A 13 -18.77 22.50 -3.28
N ARG A 14 -19.15 22.11 -4.50
CA ARG A 14 -20.40 22.55 -5.13
C ARG A 14 -21.62 22.04 -4.36
N TRP A 15 -21.56 20.83 -3.84
CA TRP A 15 -22.64 20.28 -3.01
C TRP A 15 -22.75 21.06 -1.69
N LEU A 16 -21.62 21.31 -1.02
CA LEU A 16 -21.58 22.09 0.22
C LEU A 16 -22.02 23.55 0.04
N SER A 17 -21.68 24.19 -1.08
CA SER A 17 -22.15 25.54 -1.37
C SER A 17 -23.66 25.58 -1.56
N THR A 18 -24.24 24.53 -2.14
CA THR A 18 -25.68 24.43 -2.41
C THR A 18 -26.48 24.12 -1.14
N HIS A 19 -25.99 23.22 -0.29
CA HIS A 19 -26.75 22.71 0.86
C HIS A 19 -26.36 23.30 2.21
N ALA A 20 -25.13 23.80 2.36
CA ALA A 20 -24.60 24.30 3.63
C ALA A 20 -24.11 25.76 3.55
N ARG A 21 -24.27 26.44 2.38
CA ARG A 21 -23.77 27.80 2.12
C ARG A 21 -22.26 27.99 2.39
N PHE A 22 -21.50 26.90 2.45
CA PHE A 22 -20.06 26.98 2.60
C PHE A 22 -19.42 27.43 1.27
N PRO A 23 -18.44 28.36 1.27
CA PRO A 23 -17.70 28.92 2.40
C PRO A 23 -18.28 30.22 3.00
N ALA A 24 -19.41 30.73 2.48
CA ALA A 24 -20.01 31.96 2.97
C ALA A 24 -20.53 31.86 4.43
N GLN A 25 -20.91 30.65 4.84
CA GLN A 25 -21.25 30.31 6.22
C GLN A 25 -20.36 29.16 6.72
N ARG A 26 -19.88 29.24 7.96
CA ARG A 26 -19.15 28.12 8.58
C ARG A 26 -20.08 26.93 8.78
N LEU A 27 -19.53 25.75 8.52
CA LEU A 27 -20.17 24.49 8.87
C LEU A 27 -20.21 24.36 10.40
N PRO A 28 -21.24 23.70 10.96
CA PRO A 28 -21.23 23.31 12.37
C PRO A 28 -20.02 22.42 12.67
N ASP A 29 -19.43 22.55 13.87
CA ASP A 29 -18.17 21.88 14.25
C ASP A 29 -18.17 20.36 13.96
N LYS A 30 -19.30 19.69 14.20
CA LYS A 30 -19.46 18.24 13.92
C LYS A 30 -19.43 17.92 12.43
N ALA A 31 -19.98 18.80 11.59
CA ALA A 31 -20.03 18.61 10.15
C ALA A 31 -18.67 18.86 9.50
N GLU A 32 -17.92 19.86 9.98
CA GLU A 32 -16.54 20.11 9.54
C GLU A 32 -15.65 18.88 9.83
N LEU A 33 -15.77 18.31 11.03
CA LEU A 33 -15.05 17.09 11.43
C LEU A 33 -15.41 15.88 10.55
N LEU A 34 -16.70 15.69 10.22
CA LEU A 34 -17.13 14.60 9.33
C LEU A 34 -16.58 14.77 7.91
N VAL A 35 -16.51 15.99 7.38
CA VAL A 35 -15.90 16.26 6.08
C VAL A 35 -14.41 15.93 6.11
N LEU A 36 -13.68 16.32 7.15
CA LEU A 36 -12.27 15.99 7.31
C LEU A 36 -12.04 14.48 7.37
N ILE A 37 -12.84 13.74 8.15
CA ILE A 37 -12.77 12.28 8.22
C ILE A 37 -13.07 11.64 6.86
N ALA A 38 -14.11 12.09 6.17
CA ALA A 38 -14.45 11.58 4.84
C ALA A 38 -13.32 11.82 3.84
N THR A 39 -12.67 13.00 3.88
CA THR A 39 -11.51 13.27 3.02
C THR A 39 -10.31 12.40 3.39
N ALA A 40 -10.01 12.21 4.67
CA ALA A 40 -8.94 11.33 5.13
C ALA A 40 -9.18 9.89 4.65
N ALA A 41 -10.38 9.36 4.85
CA ALA A 41 -10.76 8.02 4.40
C ALA A 41 -10.62 7.86 2.87
N ALA A 42 -11.09 8.84 2.09
CA ALA A 42 -10.94 8.82 0.64
C ALA A 42 -9.47 8.83 0.18
N THR A 43 -8.59 9.55 0.90
CA THR A 43 -7.15 9.53 0.61
C THR A 43 -6.49 8.21 0.99
N GLU A 44 -6.90 7.59 2.10
CA GLU A 44 -6.39 6.27 2.50
C GLU A 44 -6.79 5.19 1.50
N GLU A 45 -8.05 5.19 1.04
CA GLU A 45 -8.54 4.26 0.03
C GLU A 45 -7.83 4.47 -1.31
N SER A 46 -7.63 5.72 -1.74
CA SER A 46 -6.86 6.02 -2.95
C SER A 46 -5.39 5.57 -2.84
N ASN A 47 -4.79 5.67 -1.65
CA ASN A 47 -3.43 5.21 -1.37
C ASN A 47 -3.32 3.67 -1.26
N ALA A 48 -4.44 3.00 -0.96
CA ALA A 48 -4.56 1.55 -0.92
C ALA A 48 -4.90 0.94 -2.29
N ALA A 49 -5.61 1.70 -3.15
CA ALA A 49 -5.97 1.32 -4.52
C ALA A 49 -4.70 1.15 -5.38
N GLY A 50 -4.16 -0.06 -5.40
CA GLY A 50 -2.94 -0.42 -6.14
C GLY A 50 -1.89 -1.14 -5.29
N LYS A 51 -2.05 -1.17 -3.96
CA LYS A 51 -1.23 -2.01 -3.09
C LYS A 51 -1.98 -3.32 -2.85
N PRO A 52 -1.49 -4.48 -3.34
CA PRO A 52 -2.10 -5.74 -2.97
C PRO A 52 -2.00 -5.87 -1.44
N ALA A 53 -3.02 -6.44 -0.78
CA ALA A 53 -3.06 -6.63 0.68
C ALA A 53 -1.81 -7.35 1.24
N ASN A 54 -1.08 -8.07 0.36
CA ASN A 54 0.13 -8.82 0.66
C ASN A 54 1.44 -8.05 0.40
N ALA A 55 1.39 -6.79 -0.06
CA ALA A 55 2.57 -5.96 -0.34
C ALA A 55 3.40 -5.68 0.93
N THR A 56 2.77 -5.73 2.10
CA THR A 56 3.36 -5.45 3.41
C THR A 56 4.08 -6.65 4.03
N LEU A 57 4.39 -7.68 3.25
CA LEU A 57 5.17 -8.85 3.69
C LEU A 57 6.39 -9.07 2.80
N ILE A 58 7.39 -8.19 2.93
CA ILE A 58 8.76 -8.55 2.56
C ILE A 58 9.62 -8.55 3.82
N LYS A 59 9.29 -9.41 4.79
CA LYS A 59 10.28 -9.81 5.80
C LYS A 59 11.31 -10.68 5.11
N ASN A 60 12.46 -10.08 4.80
CA ASN A 60 13.63 -10.67 4.16
C ASN A 60 13.44 -11.12 2.69
N LYS A 61 13.49 -10.16 1.77
CA LYS A 61 13.56 -10.37 0.30
C LYS A 61 14.57 -11.44 -0.11
N THR A 62 15.65 -11.57 0.66
CA THR A 62 16.79 -12.44 0.40
C THR A 62 16.73 -13.78 1.15
N PHE A 63 15.75 -14.02 2.03
CA PHE A 63 15.71 -15.23 2.86
C PHE A 63 15.64 -16.51 2.02
N ALA A 64 14.81 -16.53 0.98
CA ALA A 64 14.73 -17.67 0.07
C ALA A 64 16.05 -17.91 -0.68
N ALA A 65 16.79 -16.85 -1.02
CA ALA A 65 18.10 -16.96 -1.65
C ALA A 65 19.16 -17.49 -0.66
N GLN A 66 19.13 -17.00 0.58
CA GLN A 66 20.01 -17.46 1.67
C GLN A 66 19.77 -18.94 2.02
N MET A 67 18.52 -19.40 2.06
CA MET A 67 18.19 -20.81 2.28
C MET A 67 18.70 -21.71 1.14
N ARG A 68 18.61 -21.24 -0.11
CA ARG A 68 19.15 -21.97 -1.27
C ARG A 68 20.68 -22.05 -1.26
N SER A 69 21.39 -20.99 -0.87
CA SER A 69 22.85 -21.02 -0.79
C SER A 69 23.33 -21.94 0.34
N TYR A 70 22.70 -21.88 1.52
CA TYR A 70 23.02 -22.74 2.65
C TYR A 70 22.82 -24.24 2.32
N THR A 71 21.69 -24.58 1.70
CA THR A 71 21.42 -25.97 1.29
C THR A 71 22.38 -26.47 0.20
N ALA A 72 22.78 -25.61 -0.74
CA ALA A 72 23.80 -25.93 -1.74
C ALA A 72 25.19 -26.18 -1.12
N GLN A 73 25.58 -25.38 -0.12
CA GLN A 73 26.83 -25.59 0.62
C GLN A 73 26.82 -26.93 1.39
N ARG A 74 25.71 -27.26 2.05
CA ARG A 74 25.55 -28.54 2.76
C ARG A 74 25.68 -29.76 1.82
N ARG A 75 25.13 -29.69 0.61
CA ARG A 75 25.26 -30.76 -0.39
C ARG A 75 26.71 -30.94 -0.86
N ARG A 76 27.45 -29.85 -1.03
CA ARG A 76 28.87 -29.90 -1.44
C ARG A 76 29.76 -30.49 -0.34
N ALA A 77 29.50 -30.16 0.93
CA ALA A 77 30.25 -30.71 2.05
C ALA A 77 30.21 -32.25 2.05
N HIS A 78 29.04 -32.85 1.79
CA HIS A 78 28.88 -34.31 1.69
C HIS A 78 29.64 -34.94 0.49
N ILE A 79 29.97 -34.17 -0.55
CA ILE A 79 30.72 -34.65 -1.72
C ILE A 79 32.24 -34.54 -1.50
N THR A 80 32.70 -33.52 -0.77
CA THR A 80 34.12 -33.36 -0.45
C THR A 80 34.65 -34.32 0.61
N CYS A 81 33.78 -34.95 1.40
CA CYS A 81 34.19 -35.89 2.46
C CYS A 81 34.52 -37.32 1.97
N ASP A 82 34.46 -37.61 0.66
CA ASP A 82 34.77 -38.96 0.15
C ASP A 82 35.67 -38.93 -1.10
N ASN A 83 36.90 -38.46 -0.93
CA ASN A 83 37.99 -38.67 -1.90
C ASN A 83 39.18 -39.43 -1.31
N SER A 84 39.16 -39.77 -0.02
CA SER A 84 40.23 -40.53 0.64
C SER A 84 40.05 -42.04 0.59
N ALA A 85 38.93 -42.56 0.06
CA ALA A 85 38.65 -44.00 -0.03
C ALA A 85 38.94 -44.61 -1.42
N LYS A 86 39.69 -43.91 -2.30
CA LYS A 86 39.96 -44.32 -3.69
C LYS A 86 41.42 -44.70 -4.00
N THR A 87 42.21 -45.09 -3.02
CA THR A 87 43.54 -45.70 -3.25
C THR A 87 43.58 -47.11 -2.72
#